data_AF-A0A497AMN0-F1
#
_entry.id   AF-A0A497AMN0-F1
#
_cell.length_a   1.000
_cell.length_b   1.000
_cell.length_c   1.000
_cell.angle_alpha   90.00
_cell.angle_beta   90.00
_cell.angle_gamma   90.00
#
_symmetry.space_group_name_H-M   'P 1'
#
loop_
_entity.id
_entity.type
_entity.pdbx_description
1 polymer ?
#
loop_
_entity_poly.entity_id
_entity_poly.type
_entity_poly.pdbx_seq_one_letter_code
_entity_poly.pdbx_strand_id
1 'polypeptide(L)'
;HLVGPIILRKDTAANLDAVVLSAGELAQATDTKAIRAGDGASEGGYALGCDDATIHVMRGSTNVISGTNLLAAYAAAKLLTPGGSALSATNRATVKVPAGVFDLGTQQLTLDTDFVDVIGVGICRCVDFDNGLLLYPDTHITSVVPSEYGNGTLEIKTRNAVAASLLVENTGTVNFAVTIDDSNGADNCILRDIGALVNNVPLGKGFWCLDAGLKARFEQCHTPHRFDVKGSPSMFDCSSLELFCNNATSGKYYRCRGADSSFSSYAEASGYYEDCEAGDFSFGGGWSTASGTFVRCKGGDHCFGAESMSSASGIFIECEGGAYAFGGGYGSLTGICRRCIGGDYSFGGVISGTCEDCVGGDYSFGGQDGETTTAGELIRCRSLGRSDGIKNFKGLMVGCHFETVVVGKHTVEIGGTGAKIFHSILEAITDGDTHSVYAPSLQTALVVNSHLSNGMHNINNTCFGSSCNTSMPTPPPQ
;
A
#
# COMPACT_ATOMS: atom_id res chain seq x y z
N HIS A 1 -6.53 50.82 21.17
CA HIS A 1 -6.18 50.90 22.60
C HIS A 1 -7.47 50.84 23.42
N LEU A 2 -7.77 49.68 24.02
CA LEU A 2 -8.85 49.58 25.01
C LEU A 2 -8.31 50.24 26.30
N VAL A 3 -8.82 51.42 26.65
CA VAL A 3 -8.42 52.14 27.87
C VAL A 3 -9.59 52.03 28.85
N GLY A 4 -9.54 51.02 29.72
CA GLY A 4 -10.57 50.75 30.73
C GLY A 4 -10.61 49.27 31.12
N PRO A 5 -11.26 48.92 32.25
CA PRO A 5 -11.47 47.52 32.61
C PRO A 5 -12.31 46.83 31.53
N ILE A 6 -11.89 45.64 31.11
CA ILE A 6 -12.71 44.77 30.24
C ILE A 6 -13.90 44.30 31.07
N ILE A 7 -15.07 44.88 30.84
CA ILE A 7 -16.32 44.44 31.44
C ILE A 7 -16.94 43.42 30.49
N LEU A 8 -16.98 42.17 30.91
CA LEU A 8 -17.63 41.10 30.15
C LEU A 8 -19.13 41.11 30.46
N ARG A 9 -19.96 41.47 29.48
CA ARG A 9 -21.42 41.32 29.61
C ARG A 9 -21.76 39.82 29.66
N LYS A 10 -22.65 39.40 30.54
CA LYS A 10 -23.14 38.02 30.60
C LYS A 10 -24.66 38.02 30.50
N ASP A 11 -25.19 37.34 29.50
CA ASP A 11 -26.63 37.18 29.30
C ASP A 11 -26.93 35.87 28.54
N THR A 12 -28.17 35.49 28.27
CA THR A 12 -28.47 34.33 27.39
C THR A 12 -28.12 34.67 25.93
N ALA A 13 -27.88 33.65 25.09
CA ALA A 13 -27.62 33.87 23.68
C ALA A 13 -28.74 34.69 23.02
N ALA A 14 -29.99 34.35 23.29
CA ALA A 14 -31.16 35.05 22.78
C ALA A 14 -31.21 36.55 23.19
N ASN A 15 -30.85 36.87 24.43
CA ASN A 15 -30.79 38.26 24.89
C ASN A 15 -29.63 39.02 24.26
N LEU A 16 -28.48 38.36 24.07
CA LEU A 16 -27.36 38.97 23.35
C LEU A 16 -27.72 39.19 21.88
N ASP A 17 -28.37 38.24 21.22
CA ASP A 17 -28.86 38.33 19.83
C ASP A 17 -29.86 39.47 19.61
N ALA A 18 -30.53 39.95 20.67
CA ALA A 18 -31.49 41.06 20.60
C ALA A 18 -30.86 42.44 20.87
N VAL A 19 -29.54 42.53 21.08
CA VAL A 19 -28.86 43.79 21.43
C VAL A 19 -27.64 44.02 20.55
N VAL A 20 -27.46 45.24 20.05
CA VAL A 20 -26.22 45.67 19.41
C VAL A 20 -25.16 45.88 20.50
N LEU A 21 -24.15 45.00 20.53
CA LEU A 21 -23.01 45.13 21.43
C LEU A 21 -22.11 46.27 20.95
N SER A 22 -21.63 47.11 21.88
CA SER A 22 -20.80 48.27 21.53
C SER A 22 -19.49 47.82 20.88
N ALA A 23 -18.91 48.65 20.00
CA ALA A 23 -17.64 48.32 19.35
C ALA A 23 -16.53 48.05 20.40
N GLY A 24 -15.98 46.84 20.40
CA GLY A 24 -14.97 46.38 21.36
C GLY A 24 -15.53 45.85 22.69
N GLU A 25 -16.85 45.81 22.87
CA GLU A 25 -17.50 45.13 23.99
C GLU A 25 -17.35 43.61 23.83
N LEU A 26 -16.99 42.91 24.90
CA LEU A 26 -17.03 41.46 24.95
C LEU A 26 -18.25 41.01 25.74
N ALA A 27 -19.00 40.06 25.19
CA ALA A 27 -20.11 39.42 25.88
C ALA A 27 -19.90 37.90 25.92
N GLN A 28 -20.47 37.23 26.92
CA GLN A 28 -20.51 35.79 27.01
C GLN A 28 -21.96 35.33 27.16
N ALA A 29 -22.43 34.54 26.20
CA ALA A 29 -23.69 33.84 26.30
C ALA A 29 -23.62 32.81 27.43
N THR A 30 -24.53 32.89 28.40
CA THR A 30 -24.51 32.09 29.63
C THR A 30 -24.97 30.66 29.41
N ASP A 31 -25.78 30.42 28.38
CA ASP A 31 -26.29 29.14 27.93
C ASP A 31 -25.33 28.46 26.95
N THR A 32 -24.96 29.13 25.85
CA THR A 32 -24.09 28.54 24.81
C THR A 32 -22.60 28.67 25.11
N LYS A 33 -22.24 29.45 26.14
CA LYS A 33 -20.85 29.81 26.51
C LYS A 33 -20.08 30.57 25.43
N ALA A 34 -20.73 30.94 24.32
CA ALA A 34 -20.12 31.69 23.24
C ALA A 34 -19.63 33.05 23.73
N ILE A 35 -18.36 33.36 23.47
CA ILE A 35 -17.84 34.72 23.62
C ILE A 35 -18.19 35.48 22.35
N ARG A 36 -18.59 36.74 22.47
CA ARG A 36 -18.96 37.59 21.36
C ARG A 36 -18.24 38.92 21.46
N ALA A 37 -17.81 39.46 20.33
CA ALA A 37 -17.25 40.80 20.21
C ALA A 37 -18.26 41.72 19.50
N GLY A 38 -18.62 42.81 20.16
CA GLY A 38 -19.42 43.86 19.56
C GLY A 38 -18.62 44.64 18.52
N ASP A 39 -19.27 44.94 17.40
CA ASP A 39 -18.78 45.82 16.34
C ASP A 39 -19.48 47.20 16.39
N GLY A 40 -20.43 47.39 17.32
CA GLY A 40 -21.23 48.61 17.44
C GLY A 40 -22.32 48.76 16.39
N ALA A 41 -22.59 47.73 15.57
CA ALA A 41 -23.55 47.79 14.47
C ALA A 41 -24.48 46.56 14.41
N SER A 42 -23.94 45.36 14.62
CA SER A 42 -24.67 44.10 14.49
C SER A 42 -25.32 43.69 15.81
N GLU A 43 -26.61 43.35 15.76
CA GLU A 43 -27.28 42.68 16.88
C GLU A 43 -26.60 41.33 17.17
N GLY A 44 -26.39 41.00 18.43
CA GLY A 44 -25.65 39.80 18.83
C GLY A 44 -24.13 39.93 18.82
N GLY A 45 -23.56 40.88 18.05
CA GLY A 45 -22.13 40.95 17.79
C GLY A 45 -21.58 39.72 17.05
N TYR A 46 -20.26 39.66 16.87
CA TYR A 46 -19.57 38.53 16.26
C TYR A 46 -19.18 37.50 17.29
N ALA A 47 -19.64 36.26 17.15
CA ALA A 47 -19.21 35.20 18.05
C ALA A 47 -17.73 34.84 17.79
N LEU A 48 -16.91 34.98 18.82
CA LEU A 48 -15.49 34.64 18.83
C LEU A 48 -15.33 33.17 19.22
N GLY A 49 -15.13 32.31 18.23
CA GLY A 49 -14.68 30.94 18.44
C GLY A 49 -15.72 29.96 18.95
N CYS A 50 -17.02 30.23 18.80
CA CYS A 50 -18.03 29.19 18.93
C CYS A 50 -18.22 28.47 17.60
N ASP A 51 -17.23 27.66 17.21
CA ASP A 51 -17.55 26.51 16.37
C ASP A 51 -18.43 25.61 17.24
N ASP A 52 -19.75 25.71 17.08
CA ASP A 52 -20.72 24.80 17.71
C ASP A 52 -20.55 23.35 17.22
N ALA A 53 -19.68 23.15 16.23
CA ALA A 53 -19.15 21.88 15.79
C ALA A 53 -18.01 21.31 16.65
N THR A 54 -17.31 22.10 17.47
CA THR A 54 -16.07 21.65 18.12
C THR A 54 -16.18 21.55 19.64
N ILE A 55 -15.75 20.41 20.21
CA ILE A 55 -15.52 20.25 21.64
C ILE A 55 -14.03 20.08 21.91
N HIS A 56 -13.47 20.94 22.75
CA HIS A 56 -12.11 20.81 23.24
C HIS A 56 -12.09 19.96 24.51
N VAL A 57 -11.30 18.88 24.49
CA VAL A 57 -11.13 18.03 25.67
C VAL A 57 -10.32 18.78 26.72
N MET A 58 -10.86 18.88 27.93
CA MET A 58 -10.16 19.52 29.05
C MET A 58 -9.16 18.54 29.68
N ARG A 59 -7.93 19.00 29.94
CA ARG A 59 -6.97 18.22 30.74
C ARG A 59 -7.37 18.22 32.21
N GLY A 60 -7.31 17.04 32.81
CA GLY A 60 -7.46 16.84 34.25
C GLY A 60 -6.17 17.07 35.02
N SER A 61 -6.26 17.03 36.35
CA SER A 61 -5.09 16.99 37.24
C SER A 61 -4.33 15.65 37.20
N THR A 62 -4.93 14.61 36.63
CA THR A 62 -4.33 13.30 36.40
C THR A 62 -4.67 12.81 34.99
N ASN A 63 -3.93 11.80 34.51
CA ASN A 63 -4.19 11.17 33.21
C ASN A 63 -5.58 10.49 33.20
N VAL A 64 -6.00 9.89 34.31
CA VAL A 64 -7.32 9.25 34.46
C VAL A 64 -8.47 10.25 34.38
N ILE A 65 -8.33 11.43 35.02
CA ILE A 65 -9.31 12.51 34.90
C ILE A 65 -9.34 13.04 33.47
N SER A 66 -8.18 13.14 32.81
CA SER A 66 -8.11 13.52 31.39
C SER A 66 -8.83 12.50 30.51
N GLY A 67 -8.65 11.19 30.74
CA GLY A 67 -9.40 10.14 30.04
C GLY A 67 -10.90 10.20 30.27
N THR A 68 -11.34 10.46 31.51
CA THR A 68 -12.76 10.70 31.83
C THR A 68 -13.32 11.89 31.05
N ASN A 69 -12.56 12.99 30.97
CA ASN A 69 -12.95 14.17 30.21
C ASN A 69 -13.04 13.90 28.71
N LEU A 70 -12.17 13.06 28.16
CA LEU A 70 -12.21 12.64 26.75
C LEU A 70 -13.50 11.87 26.44
N LEU A 71 -13.86 10.90 27.28
CA LEU A 71 -15.11 10.13 27.13
C LEU A 71 -16.34 11.04 27.22
N ALA A 72 -16.35 11.98 28.17
CA ALA A 72 -17.44 12.94 28.33
C ALA A 72 -17.54 13.90 27.14
N ALA A 73 -16.40 14.36 26.60
CA ALA A 73 -16.36 15.23 25.43
C ALA A 73 -16.91 14.52 24.19
N TYR A 74 -16.54 13.26 23.96
CA TYR A 74 -17.11 12.47 22.88
C TYR A 74 -18.63 12.26 23.06
N ALA A 75 -19.08 11.92 24.28
CA ALA A 75 -20.51 11.79 24.57
C ALA A 75 -21.30 13.08 24.30
N ALA A 76 -20.73 14.25 24.61
CA ALA A 76 -21.33 15.54 24.30
C ALA A 76 -21.32 15.86 22.79
N ALA A 77 -20.26 15.48 22.06
CA ALA A 77 -20.15 15.72 20.63
C ALA A 77 -21.26 15.03 19.84
N LYS A 78 -21.68 13.84 20.29
CA LYS A 78 -22.82 13.10 19.72
C LYS A 78 -24.14 13.86 19.74
N LEU A 79 -24.27 14.83 20.64
CA LEU A 79 -25.49 15.62 20.85
C LEU A 79 -25.43 16.99 20.19
N LEU A 80 -24.32 17.34 19.52
CA LEU A 80 -24.19 18.64 18.87
C LEU A 80 -25.10 18.74 17.65
N THR A 81 -25.59 19.95 17.42
CA THR A 81 -26.33 20.32 16.22
C THR A 81 -25.67 21.55 15.60
N PRO A 82 -24.52 21.41 14.93
CA PRO A 82 -23.81 22.57 14.41
C PRO A 82 -24.67 23.29 13.36
N GLY A 83 -24.73 24.61 13.43
CA GLY A 83 -25.67 25.44 12.66
C GLY A 83 -27.14 25.11 12.92
N GLY A 84 -27.48 24.51 14.06
CA GLY A 84 -28.83 24.07 14.42
C GLY A 84 -29.33 22.83 13.66
N SER A 85 -28.48 22.20 12.85
CA SER A 85 -28.84 21.03 12.05
C SER A 85 -28.27 19.74 12.65
N ALA A 86 -28.91 18.59 12.38
CA ALA A 86 -28.40 17.29 12.79
C ALA A 86 -27.06 16.96 12.10
N LEU A 87 -26.29 16.05 12.69
CA LEU A 87 -25.02 15.60 12.12
C LEU A 87 -25.22 14.90 10.76
N SER A 88 -24.35 15.20 9.80
CA SER A 88 -24.38 14.67 8.43
C SER A 88 -23.00 14.76 7.78
N ALA A 89 -22.87 14.24 6.55
CA ALA A 89 -21.61 14.31 5.80
C ALA A 89 -21.08 15.75 5.61
N THR A 90 -21.97 16.75 5.56
CA THR A 90 -21.63 18.18 5.44
C THR A 90 -21.77 18.96 6.75
N ASN A 91 -22.20 18.30 7.84
CA ASN A 91 -22.41 18.93 9.15
C ASN A 91 -21.83 18.02 10.24
N ARG A 92 -20.53 18.17 10.53
CA ARG A 92 -19.77 17.24 11.37
C ARG A 92 -19.48 17.87 12.73
N ALA A 93 -19.34 17.04 13.76
CA ALA A 93 -18.80 17.43 15.05
C ALA A 93 -17.33 17.00 15.16
N THR A 94 -16.52 17.74 15.91
CA THR A 94 -15.11 17.44 16.13
C THR A 94 -14.74 17.52 17.61
N VAL A 95 -14.19 16.44 18.14
CA VAL A 95 -13.54 16.38 19.45
C VAL A 95 -12.05 16.65 19.26
N LYS A 96 -11.58 17.82 19.71
CA LYS A 96 -10.17 18.19 19.69
C LYS A 96 -9.50 17.79 20.99
N VAL A 97 -8.56 16.86 20.89
CA VAL A 97 -7.83 16.32 22.04
C VAL A 97 -6.47 17.03 22.15
N PRO A 98 -6.20 17.81 23.21
CA PRO A 98 -4.93 18.52 23.32
C PRO A 98 -3.77 17.54 23.57
N ALA A 99 -2.55 18.06 23.57
CA ALA A 99 -1.40 17.25 23.88
C ALA A 99 -1.42 16.75 25.34
N GLY A 100 -1.12 15.46 25.56
CA GLY A 100 -1.07 14.82 26.86
C GLY A 100 -1.42 13.32 26.81
N VAL A 101 -1.39 12.70 28.00
CA VAL A 101 -1.79 11.30 28.20
C VAL A 101 -3.22 11.24 28.75
N PHE A 102 -4.06 10.44 28.10
CA PHE A 102 -5.46 10.23 28.39
C PHE A 102 -5.67 8.77 28.78
N ASP A 103 -5.63 8.49 30.08
CA ASP A 103 -5.77 7.15 30.61
C ASP A 103 -7.24 6.81 30.83
N LEU A 104 -7.75 5.86 30.05
CA LEU A 104 -9.13 5.40 30.11
C LEU A 104 -9.35 4.37 31.24
N GLY A 105 -8.29 3.96 31.95
CA GLY A 105 -8.36 2.92 32.97
C GLY A 105 -8.74 1.59 32.34
N THR A 106 -9.91 1.04 32.70
CA THR A 106 -10.46 -0.18 32.08
C THR A 106 -11.49 0.12 30.99
N GLN A 107 -11.73 1.39 30.67
CA GLN A 107 -12.70 1.81 29.65
C GLN A 107 -12.07 1.88 28.26
N GLN A 108 -12.91 2.02 27.25
CA GLN A 108 -12.54 2.17 25.85
C GLN A 108 -13.14 3.45 25.28
N LEU A 109 -12.47 4.04 24.29
CA LEU A 109 -13.06 5.09 23.46
C LEU A 109 -13.74 4.44 22.27
N THR A 110 -15.08 4.41 22.26
CA THR A 110 -15.85 3.84 21.14
C THR A 110 -16.39 4.95 20.24
N LEU A 111 -15.94 4.95 18.98
CA LEU A 111 -16.48 5.79 17.91
C LEU A 111 -17.70 5.10 17.27
N ASP A 112 -18.86 5.33 17.86
CA ASP A 112 -20.16 4.71 17.54
C ASP A 112 -21.14 5.63 16.78
N THR A 113 -20.75 6.86 16.45
CA THR A 113 -21.65 7.87 15.85
C THR A 113 -21.04 8.47 14.60
N ASP A 114 -21.80 8.41 13.50
CA ASP A 114 -21.36 8.95 12.22
C ASP A 114 -21.16 10.47 12.34
N PHE A 115 -20.14 10.97 11.65
CA PHE A 115 -19.81 12.39 11.54
C PHE A 115 -19.35 13.04 12.85
N VAL A 116 -18.91 12.24 13.83
CA VAL A 116 -18.16 12.72 15.00
C VAL A 116 -16.69 12.36 14.83
N ASP A 117 -15.87 13.37 14.62
CA ASP A 117 -14.42 13.23 14.41
C ASP A 117 -13.67 13.38 15.73
N VAL A 118 -12.59 12.62 15.92
CA VAL A 118 -11.68 12.73 17.07
C VAL A 118 -10.28 13.03 16.57
N ILE A 119 -9.77 14.22 16.87
CA ILE A 119 -8.52 14.73 16.32
C ILE A 119 -7.60 15.18 17.45
N GLY A 120 -6.41 14.59 17.53
CA GLY A 120 -5.32 15.10 18.34
C GLY A 120 -4.80 16.43 17.80
N VAL A 121 -4.55 17.41 18.67
CA VAL A 121 -4.15 18.78 18.27
C VAL A 121 -2.68 18.86 17.85
N GLY A 122 -1.96 17.74 17.83
CA GLY A 122 -0.58 17.72 17.42
C GLY A 122 -0.26 16.73 16.32
N ILE A 123 1.01 16.38 16.20
CA ILE A 123 1.51 15.46 15.19
C ILE A 123 1.91 14.15 15.86
N CYS A 124 1.48 13.02 15.32
CA CYS A 124 2.03 11.75 15.73
C CYS A 124 3.44 11.66 15.11
N ARG A 125 4.45 12.02 15.90
CA ARG A 125 5.84 11.94 15.46
C ARG A 125 6.24 10.47 15.43
N CYS A 126 6.81 10.07 14.30
CA CYS A 126 7.39 8.76 14.12
C CYS A 126 8.42 8.48 15.23
N VAL A 127 8.37 7.25 15.74
CA VAL A 127 9.36 6.70 16.65
C VAL A 127 10.60 6.38 15.83
N ASP A 128 11.75 6.93 16.20
CA ASP A 128 13.03 6.46 15.68
C ASP A 128 13.33 5.11 16.36
N PHE A 129 12.96 4.02 15.68
CA PHE A 129 12.94 2.68 16.24
C PHE A 129 14.33 2.16 16.60
N ASP A 130 15.37 2.62 15.90
CA ASP A 130 16.76 2.21 16.16
C ASP A 130 17.29 2.74 17.49
N ASN A 131 16.70 3.83 18.00
CA ASN A 131 17.17 4.49 19.22
C ASN A 131 16.24 4.31 20.43
N GLY A 132 15.12 3.59 20.27
CA GLY A 132 14.13 3.41 21.34
C GLY A 132 13.55 4.73 21.88
N LEU A 133 13.72 5.83 21.14
CA LEU A 133 13.29 7.16 21.55
C LEU A 133 11.91 7.41 20.93
N LEU A 134 10.86 7.13 21.69
CA LEU A 134 9.53 7.65 21.40
C LEU A 134 9.59 9.18 21.49
N LEU A 135 9.68 9.84 20.34
CA LEU A 135 9.33 11.26 20.24
C LEU A 135 7.83 11.34 20.43
N TYR A 136 7.41 11.58 21.68
CA TYR A 136 6.03 11.50 22.10
C TYR A 136 5.07 12.10 21.06
N PRO A 137 4.05 11.36 20.63
CA PRO A 137 2.92 11.96 19.95
C PRO A 137 2.27 12.94 20.90
N ASP A 138 1.78 14.04 20.36
CA ASP A 138 1.19 15.07 21.20
C ASP A 138 -0.02 14.49 21.96
N THR A 139 -0.87 13.68 21.33
CA THR A 139 -2.02 13.04 21.99
C THR A 139 -1.83 11.53 22.15
N HIS A 140 -1.76 11.06 23.40
CA HIS A 140 -1.58 9.66 23.75
C HIS A 140 -2.79 9.13 24.56
N ILE A 141 -3.50 8.14 24.04
CA ILE A 141 -4.65 7.50 24.67
C ILE A 141 -4.24 6.12 25.14
N THR A 142 -4.37 5.85 26.44
CA THR A 142 -3.97 4.58 27.05
C THR A 142 -5.17 3.88 27.69
N SER A 143 -5.19 2.54 27.66
CA SER A 143 -6.13 1.76 28.48
C SER A 143 -5.53 0.42 28.92
N VAL A 144 -6.16 -0.21 29.91
CA VAL A 144 -5.92 -1.55 30.44
C VAL A 144 -7.18 -2.39 30.23
N VAL A 145 -7.63 -2.51 28.97
CA VAL A 145 -8.84 -3.30 28.66
C VAL A 145 -8.55 -4.79 28.92
N PRO A 146 -9.29 -5.47 29.83
CA PRO A 146 -9.07 -6.89 30.12
C PRO A 146 -9.46 -7.79 28.94
N SER A 147 -8.77 -8.93 28.82
CA SER A 147 -8.67 -9.75 27.61
C SER A 147 -9.86 -10.58 27.18
N GLU A 148 -11.06 -10.30 27.68
CA GLU A 148 -12.15 -11.26 27.49
C GLU A 148 -12.85 -11.13 26.14
N TYR A 149 -12.92 -9.95 25.52
CA TYR A 149 -13.66 -9.79 24.26
C TYR A 149 -13.16 -8.64 23.40
N GLY A 150 -12.33 -8.94 22.38
CA GLY A 150 -12.25 -8.24 21.09
C GLY A 150 -11.91 -6.74 21.02
N ASN A 151 -11.88 -6.03 22.14
CA ASN A 151 -11.94 -4.58 22.14
C ASN A 151 -10.57 -3.96 22.45
N GLY A 152 -10.12 -3.11 21.53
CA GLY A 152 -8.98 -2.25 21.72
C GLY A 152 -9.29 -1.07 22.64
N THR A 153 -8.25 -0.29 22.91
CA THR A 153 -8.37 1.01 23.62
C THR A 153 -9.21 1.99 22.82
N LEU A 154 -9.06 1.99 21.49
CA LEU A 154 -9.92 2.69 20.53
C LEU A 154 -10.73 1.66 19.75
N GLU A 155 -12.04 1.79 19.77
CA GLU A 155 -12.97 0.94 19.01
C GLU A 155 -13.76 1.78 18.02
N ILE A 156 -13.78 1.39 16.74
CA ILE A 156 -14.46 2.12 15.67
C ILE A 156 -15.62 1.26 15.16
N LYS A 157 -16.85 1.76 15.36
CA LYS A 157 -18.12 1.08 15.07
C LYS A 157 -19.03 1.86 14.12
N THR A 158 -18.50 2.91 13.50
CA THR A 158 -19.28 3.84 12.70
C THR A 158 -18.67 3.97 11.32
N ARG A 159 -19.45 4.38 10.32
CA ARG A 159 -18.96 4.44 8.94
C ARG A 159 -18.21 5.71 8.67
N ASN A 160 -18.63 6.84 9.24
CA ASN A 160 -18.19 8.16 8.81
C ASN A 160 -17.49 8.94 9.92
N ALA A 161 -16.56 8.33 10.64
CA ALA A 161 -15.71 9.04 11.60
C ALA A 161 -14.28 9.23 11.08
N VAL A 162 -13.68 10.34 11.48
CA VAL A 162 -12.23 10.56 11.35
C VAL A 162 -11.60 10.40 12.72
N ALA A 163 -10.60 9.54 12.83
CA ALA A 163 -9.70 9.55 13.97
C ALA A 163 -8.31 9.92 13.48
N ALA A 164 -7.72 10.99 14.05
CA ALA A 164 -6.48 11.53 13.53
C ALA A 164 -5.50 12.02 14.60
N SER A 165 -4.20 11.89 14.31
CA SER A 165 -3.11 12.35 15.18
C SER A 165 -3.15 11.75 16.58
N LEU A 166 -3.43 10.45 16.68
CA LEU A 166 -3.60 9.74 17.95
C LEU A 166 -2.54 8.64 18.08
N LEU A 167 -1.89 8.56 19.23
CA LEU A 167 -1.27 7.31 19.66
C LEU A 167 -2.21 6.58 20.59
N VAL A 168 -2.50 5.34 20.26
CA VAL A 168 -3.38 4.49 21.03
C VAL A 168 -2.54 3.35 21.60
N GLU A 169 -2.51 3.23 22.92
CA GLU A 169 -1.74 2.21 23.61
C GLU A 169 -2.65 1.35 24.47
N ASN A 170 -2.54 0.03 24.28
CA ASN A 170 -3.08 -0.92 25.24
C ASN A 170 -1.96 -1.43 26.14
N THR A 171 -2.11 -1.18 27.43
CA THR A 171 -1.18 -1.62 28.48
C THR A 171 -1.64 -2.90 29.18
N GLY A 172 -2.83 -3.40 28.82
CA GLY A 172 -3.37 -4.67 29.30
C GLY A 172 -2.73 -5.90 28.67
N THR A 173 -3.32 -7.07 28.94
CA THR A 173 -2.88 -8.36 28.39
C THR A 173 -3.47 -8.67 27.01
N VAL A 174 -4.30 -7.77 26.46
CA VAL A 174 -4.90 -7.95 25.14
C VAL A 174 -3.89 -7.77 24.04
N ASN A 175 -4.24 -8.34 22.89
CA ASN A 175 -3.40 -8.28 21.71
C ASN A 175 -3.59 -7.01 20.89
N PHE A 176 -4.49 -6.07 21.22
CA PHE A 176 -4.91 -4.98 20.32
C PHE A 176 -5.07 -3.61 20.99
N ALA A 177 -4.63 -2.55 20.31
CA ALA A 177 -4.85 -1.18 20.73
C ALA A 177 -5.98 -0.50 19.95
N VAL A 178 -6.10 -0.76 18.66
CA VAL A 178 -7.20 -0.25 17.83
C VAL A 178 -8.00 -1.41 17.27
N THR A 179 -9.32 -1.38 17.50
CA THR A 179 -10.28 -2.33 16.92
C THR A 179 -11.18 -1.60 15.94
N ILE A 180 -11.35 -2.16 14.74
CA ILE A 180 -12.34 -1.70 13.78
C ILE A 180 -13.38 -2.82 13.61
N ASP A 181 -14.62 -2.50 13.96
CA ASP A 181 -15.76 -3.40 13.96
C ASP A 181 -16.68 -3.05 12.78
N ASP A 182 -16.56 -3.82 11.70
CA ASP A 182 -17.34 -3.62 10.48
C ASP A 182 -18.77 -4.18 10.58
N SER A 183 -19.15 -4.81 11.69
CA SER A 183 -20.52 -5.32 11.87
C SER A 183 -21.59 -4.21 11.80
N ASN A 184 -21.18 -2.96 12.00
CA ASN A 184 -22.01 -1.76 11.89
C ASN A 184 -21.69 -0.91 10.64
N GLY A 185 -20.91 -1.46 9.69
CA GLY A 185 -20.49 -0.82 8.46
C GLY A 185 -19.42 0.24 8.67
N ALA A 186 -18.31 -0.08 9.36
CA ALA A 186 -17.22 0.86 9.61
C ALA A 186 -16.35 1.14 8.35
N ASP A 187 -16.96 1.10 7.17
CA ASP A 187 -16.32 0.97 5.88
C ASP A 187 -15.90 2.30 5.24
N ASN A 188 -16.15 3.44 5.88
CA ASN A 188 -15.74 4.76 5.35
C ASN A 188 -14.99 5.62 6.39
N CYS A 189 -14.45 4.99 7.44
CA CYS A 189 -13.67 5.69 8.44
C CYS A 189 -12.31 6.11 7.89
N ILE A 190 -11.85 7.28 8.31
CA ILE A 190 -10.52 7.79 7.96
C ILE A 190 -9.66 7.75 9.21
N LEU A 191 -8.58 6.99 9.15
CA LEU A 191 -7.55 6.92 10.18
C LEU A 191 -6.32 7.64 9.65
N ARG A 192 -6.04 8.82 10.19
CA ARG A 192 -4.95 9.65 9.71
C ARG A 192 -3.90 9.87 10.80
N ASP A 193 -2.64 9.55 10.53
CA ASP A 193 -1.56 9.76 11.49
C ASP A 193 -1.84 9.09 12.85
N ILE A 194 -2.35 7.85 12.80
CA ILE A 194 -2.59 7.04 14.00
C ILE A 194 -1.41 6.10 14.23
N GLY A 195 -0.96 6.05 15.48
CA GLY A 195 -0.09 4.98 15.98
C GLY A 195 -0.79 4.06 16.97
N ALA A 196 -0.38 2.80 17.00
CA ALA A 196 -0.92 1.79 17.91
C ALA A 196 0.18 0.97 18.59
N LEU A 197 0.13 0.90 19.92
CA LEU A 197 1.09 0.20 20.77
C LEU A 197 0.39 -0.85 21.63
N VAL A 198 1.00 -2.02 21.79
CA VAL A 198 0.51 -3.06 22.70
C VAL A 198 1.67 -3.50 23.57
N ASN A 199 1.64 -3.12 24.85
CA ASN A 199 2.67 -3.54 25.79
C ASN A 199 2.46 -4.99 26.20
N ASN A 200 3.55 -5.69 26.53
CA ASN A 200 3.57 -7.02 27.16
C ASN A 200 3.23 -8.26 26.31
N VAL A 201 3.20 -8.15 24.97
CA VAL A 201 3.10 -9.35 24.12
C VAL A 201 4.21 -9.38 23.07
N PRO A 202 5.09 -10.40 23.06
CA PRO A 202 6.12 -10.59 22.03
C PRO A 202 5.58 -10.65 20.60
N LEU A 203 4.25 -10.80 20.44
CA LEU A 203 3.52 -10.89 19.18
C LEU A 203 2.28 -9.97 19.17
N GLY A 204 2.27 -8.90 19.97
CA GLY A 204 1.15 -7.96 20.04
C GLY A 204 0.82 -7.40 18.65
N LYS A 205 -0.47 -7.21 18.36
CA LYS A 205 -0.98 -6.72 17.09
C LYS A 205 -1.51 -5.30 17.30
N GLY A 206 -0.91 -4.28 16.70
CA GLY A 206 -1.35 -2.89 16.94
C GLY A 206 -2.84 -2.69 16.61
N PHE A 207 -3.29 -3.31 15.52
CA PHE A 207 -4.63 -3.19 14.96
C PHE A 207 -5.30 -4.56 14.82
N TRP A 208 -6.63 -4.57 14.98
CA TRP A 208 -7.48 -5.70 14.69
C TRP A 208 -8.73 -5.27 13.94
N CYS A 209 -9.06 -6.01 12.88
CA CYS A 209 -10.33 -5.89 12.19
C CYS A 209 -11.15 -7.16 12.42
N LEU A 210 -12.38 -7.03 12.91
CA LEU A 210 -13.22 -8.20 13.22
C LEU A 210 -13.76 -8.91 11.97
N ASP A 211 -13.91 -8.19 10.86
CA ASP A 211 -14.63 -8.69 9.68
C ASP A 211 -13.85 -8.48 8.37
N ALA A 212 -14.13 -9.37 7.43
CA ALA A 212 -13.47 -9.53 6.13
C ALA A 212 -13.86 -8.49 5.06
N GLY A 213 -14.47 -7.36 5.43
CA GLY A 213 -15.07 -6.41 4.48
C GLY A 213 -14.61 -4.97 4.61
N LEU A 214 -13.65 -4.71 5.50
CA LEU A 214 -13.29 -3.36 5.91
C LEU A 214 -12.79 -2.52 4.73
N LYS A 215 -13.25 -1.27 4.62
CA LYS A 215 -12.78 -0.26 3.65
C LYS A 215 -12.25 1.02 4.32
N ALA A 216 -11.79 0.94 5.57
CA ALA A 216 -11.20 2.08 6.25
C ALA A 216 -9.99 2.62 5.48
N ARG A 217 -9.91 3.95 5.36
CA ARG A 217 -8.79 4.64 4.72
C ARG A 217 -7.75 5.00 5.78
N PHE A 218 -6.57 4.41 5.67
CA PHE A 218 -5.41 4.80 6.47
C PHE A 218 -4.59 5.81 5.69
N GLU A 219 -4.19 6.90 6.35
CA GLU A 219 -3.36 7.98 5.80
C GLU A 219 -2.23 8.29 6.78
N GLN A 220 -0.95 8.20 6.37
CA GLN A 220 0.19 8.62 7.22
C GLN A 220 0.30 7.91 8.59
N CYS A 221 -0.24 6.70 8.77
CA CYS A 221 -0.19 6.01 10.07
C CYS A 221 1.24 5.55 10.44
N HIS A 222 1.50 5.30 11.74
CA HIS A 222 2.82 4.93 12.28
C HIS A 222 2.69 3.79 13.30
N THR A 223 3.06 2.54 12.99
CA THR A 223 2.81 1.41 13.91
C THR A 223 4.02 0.46 14.02
N PRO A 224 4.54 0.18 15.22
CA PRO A 224 5.67 -0.74 15.41
C PRO A 224 5.31 -2.24 15.35
N HIS A 225 4.03 -2.57 15.27
CA HIS A 225 3.57 -3.94 15.47
C HIS A 225 2.72 -4.45 14.31
N ARG A 226 2.73 -5.79 14.15
CA ARG A 226 2.07 -6.53 13.08
C ARG A 226 0.60 -6.12 12.92
N PHE A 227 0.19 -5.84 11.68
CA PHE A 227 -1.22 -5.74 11.29
C PHE A 227 -1.73 -7.15 10.97
N ASP A 228 -2.82 -7.57 11.60
CA ASP A 228 -3.53 -8.81 11.22
C ASP A 228 -4.95 -8.46 10.79
N VAL A 229 -5.23 -8.62 9.50
CA VAL A 229 -6.55 -8.44 8.90
C VAL A 229 -7.04 -9.82 8.47
N LYS A 230 -8.20 -10.25 8.99
CA LYS A 230 -8.87 -11.46 8.51
C LYS A 230 -9.86 -11.11 7.40
N GLY A 231 -9.48 -11.38 6.14
CA GLY A 231 -10.37 -11.35 4.97
C GLY A 231 -10.50 -10.00 4.25
N SER A 232 -11.20 -10.04 3.10
CA SER A 232 -11.23 -9.16 1.89
C SER A 232 -11.44 -7.61 2.01
N PRO A 233 -11.59 -6.85 0.88
CA PRO A 233 -10.71 -5.77 0.40
C PRO A 233 -10.91 -4.37 1.01
N SER A 234 -9.82 -3.66 1.37
CA SER A 234 -9.83 -2.22 1.80
C SER A 234 -8.90 -1.32 0.98
N MET A 235 -9.19 -0.02 0.92
CA MET A 235 -8.31 1.01 0.34
C MET A 235 -7.41 1.67 1.41
N PHE A 236 -6.11 1.40 1.37
CA PHE A 236 -5.02 1.92 2.19
C PHE A 236 -4.14 2.93 1.41
N ASP A 237 -3.80 4.09 1.97
CA ASP A 237 -2.88 5.09 1.37
C ASP A 237 -1.79 5.45 2.39
N CYS A 238 -0.68 4.71 2.40
CA CYS A 238 0.32 4.76 3.46
C CYS A 238 1.60 5.42 3.00
N SER A 239 1.61 6.75 2.81
CA SER A 239 2.77 7.49 2.27
C SER A 239 4.08 7.51 3.07
N SER A 240 4.16 6.83 4.21
CA SER A 240 5.37 6.81 5.06
C SER A 240 5.42 5.66 6.07
N LEU A 241 4.66 4.58 5.89
CA LEU A 241 4.50 3.52 6.90
C LEU A 241 5.18 2.22 6.46
N GLU A 242 6.03 1.67 7.33
CA GLU A 242 6.43 0.25 7.33
C GLU A 242 5.28 -0.61 7.88
N LEU A 243 4.39 -1.04 6.99
CA LEU A 243 3.28 -1.97 7.25
C LEU A 243 3.75 -3.40 6.99
N PHE A 244 3.83 -4.19 8.07
CA PHE A 244 3.88 -5.65 7.99
C PHE A 244 2.47 -6.20 7.73
N CYS A 245 2.01 -6.09 6.48
CA CYS A 245 0.73 -6.63 6.01
C CYS A 245 0.88 -8.10 5.59
N ASN A 246 0.93 -9.03 6.55
CA ASN A 246 1.23 -10.43 6.21
C ASN A 246 0.06 -11.21 5.57
N ASN A 247 -1.15 -10.65 5.48
CA ASN A 247 -2.35 -11.39 5.00
C ASN A 247 -3.34 -10.54 4.18
N ALA A 248 -2.94 -9.34 3.75
CA ALA A 248 -3.84 -8.45 3.02
C ALA A 248 -3.94 -8.87 1.55
N THR A 249 -4.95 -9.69 1.23
CA THR A 249 -5.09 -10.35 -0.09
C THR A 249 -5.73 -9.48 -1.17
N SER A 250 -6.39 -8.38 -0.79
CA SER A 250 -7.16 -7.54 -1.72
C SER A 250 -7.29 -6.11 -1.16
N GLY A 251 -7.48 -5.10 -2.01
CA GLY A 251 -7.55 -3.71 -1.58
C GLY A 251 -7.01 -2.70 -2.58
N LYS A 252 -6.83 -1.44 -2.18
CA LYS A 252 -6.02 -0.45 -2.90
C LYS A 252 -4.90 0.02 -1.97
N TYR A 253 -3.66 0.11 -2.37
CA TYR A 253 -2.51 0.42 -1.53
C TYR A 253 -1.69 1.51 -2.22
N TYR A 254 -1.44 2.63 -1.56
CA TYR A 254 -0.63 3.72 -2.12
C TYR A 254 0.58 3.99 -1.24
N ARG A 255 1.78 3.98 -1.81
CA ARG A 255 3.05 4.38 -1.17
C ARG A 255 3.43 3.58 0.09
N CYS A 256 2.84 2.41 0.30
CA CYS A 256 3.08 1.57 1.47
C CYS A 256 4.50 0.98 1.46
N ARG A 257 5.17 0.90 2.61
CA ARG A 257 6.41 0.13 2.77
C ARG A 257 6.13 -1.13 3.58
N GLY A 258 6.82 -2.23 3.29
CA GLY A 258 6.76 -3.46 4.06
C GLY A 258 8.14 -4.09 4.15
N ALA A 259 8.34 -4.98 5.11
CA ALA A 259 9.54 -5.82 5.14
C ALA A 259 9.32 -7.07 4.27
N ASP A 260 10.12 -8.11 4.50
CA ASP A 260 9.91 -9.43 3.90
C ASP A 260 8.52 -9.99 4.23
N SER A 261 7.96 -10.74 3.28
CA SER A 261 6.68 -11.42 3.37
C SER A 261 5.47 -10.47 3.54
N SER A 262 5.62 -9.22 3.12
CA SER A 262 4.55 -8.21 3.17
C SER A 262 3.65 -8.27 1.94
N PHE A 263 2.45 -7.70 2.05
CA PHE A 263 1.46 -7.70 0.96
C PHE A 263 1.14 -9.12 0.48
N SER A 264 0.80 -9.99 1.43
CA SER A 264 0.29 -11.34 1.17
C SER A 264 1.35 -12.38 0.79
N SER A 265 2.25 -12.72 1.70
CA SER A 265 3.05 -13.96 1.56
C SER A 265 2.15 -15.18 1.72
N TYR A 266 2.25 -16.17 0.84
CA TYR A 266 1.45 -17.41 0.89
C TYR A 266 -0.07 -17.23 0.68
N ALA A 267 -0.54 -16.04 0.30
CA ALA A 267 -1.94 -15.78 -0.02
C ALA A 267 -2.04 -14.86 -1.25
N GLU A 268 -3.17 -14.90 -1.95
CA GLU A 268 -3.32 -14.19 -3.22
C GLU A 268 -3.27 -12.66 -3.04
N ALA A 269 -2.38 -11.96 -3.74
CA ALA A 269 -2.35 -10.49 -3.80
C ALA A 269 -3.14 -9.98 -5.01
N SER A 270 -4.43 -9.71 -4.80
CA SER A 270 -5.42 -9.33 -5.83
C SER A 270 -5.81 -7.83 -5.85
N GLY A 271 -5.20 -7.01 -5.00
CA GLY A 271 -5.49 -5.58 -4.87
C GLY A 271 -4.89 -4.68 -5.96
N TYR A 272 -5.08 -3.38 -5.84
CA TYR A 272 -4.38 -2.32 -6.56
C TYR A 272 -3.23 -1.82 -5.67
N TYR A 273 -2.02 -1.72 -6.17
CA TYR A 273 -0.84 -1.27 -5.44
C TYR A 273 -0.13 -0.21 -6.28
N GLU A 274 0.15 0.96 -5.73
CA GLU A 274 0.84 2.05 -6.40
C GLU A 274 1.96 2.61 -5.51
N ASP A 275 3.19 2.66 -6.02
CA ASP A 275 4.38 3.15 -5.31
C ASP A 275 4.71 2.41 -4.01
N CYS A 276 4.31 1.13 -3.88
CA CYS A 276 4.60 0.33 -2.68
C CYS A 276 5.97 -0.34 -2.75
N GLU A 277 6.70 -0.39 -1.62
CA GLU A 277 8.00 -1.06 -1.48
C GLU A 277 7.91 -2.21 -0.46
N ALA A 278 8.54 -3.34 -0.72
CA ALA A 278 8.56 -4.49 0.19
C ALA A 278 9.85 -5.31 0.07
N GLY A 279 10.11 -6.16 1.06
CA GLY A 279 11.24 -7.10 1.04
C GLY A 279 10.94 -8.38 0.25
N ASP A 280 11.66 -9.46 0.57
CA ASP A 280 11.56 -10.75 -0.11
C ASP A 280 10.18 -11.41 0.10
N PHE A 281 9.75 -12.30 -0.79
CA PHE A 281 8.48 -13.04 -0.70
C PHE A 281 7.21 -12.18 -0.63
N SER A 282 7.29 -10.93 -1.10
CA SER A 282 6.20 -9.95 -1.00
C SER A 282 5.29 -9.92 -2.22
N PHE A 283 4.14 -9.24 -2.11
CA PHE A 283 3.16 -9.04 -3.20
C PHE A 283 2.65 -10.37 -3.80
N GLY A 284 2.15 -11.29 -2.96
CA GLY A 284 1.73 -12.61 -3.42
C GLY A 284 2.89 -13.59 -3.64
N GLY A 285 4.07 -13.30 -3.08
CA GLY A 285 5.22 -14.22 -3.10
C GLY A 285 5.03 -15.45 -2.19
N GLY A 286 5.98 -16.40 -2.28
CA GLY A 286 5.97 -17.61 -1.46
C GLY A 286 4.82 -18.57 -1.80
N TRP A 287 4.83 -19.17 -2.99
CA TRP A 287 3.82 -20.16 -3.45
C TRP A 287 2.40 -19.60 -3.59
N SER A 288 2.26 -18.32 -3.92
CA SER A 288 0.94 -17.70 -4.10
C SER A 288 0.75 -17.00 -5.44
N THR A 289 -0.41 -16.38 -5.59
CA THR A 289 -0.82 -15.71 -6.83
C THR A 289 -0.76 -14.20 -6.66
N ALA A 290 -0.10 -13.51 -7.58
CA ALA A 290 -0.20 -12.06 -7.72
C ALA A 290 -1.15 -11.73 -8.88
N SER A 291 -2.43 -11.55 -8.58
CA SER A 291 -3.50 -11.29 -9.56
C SER A 291 -3.94 -9.83 -9.63
N GLY A 292 -3.38 -8.99 -8.76
CA GLY A 292 -3.72 -7.58 -8.63
C GLY A 292 -3.21 -6.67 -9.76
N THR A 293 -3.34 -5.36 -9.56
CA THR A 293 -2.69 -4.34 -10.39
C THR A 293 -1.59 -3.67 -9.57
N PHE A 294 -0.36 -3.69 -10.05
CA PHE A 294 0.83 -3.15 -9.38
C PHE A 294 1.45 -2.09 -10.27
N VAL A 295 1.66 -0.89 -9.74
CA VAL A 295 2.17 0.28 -10.46
C VAL A 295 3.34 0.87 -9.69
N ARG A 296 4.55 0.86 -10.27
CA ARG A 296 5.78 1.37 -9.63
C ARG A 296 6.08 0.74 -8.27
N CYS A 297 5.71 -0.54 -8.10
CA CYS A 297 6.00 -1.29 -6.87
C CYS A 297 7.41 -1.91 -6.91
N LYS A 298 8.08 -1.96 -5.77
CA LYS A 298 9.40 -2.59 -5.60
C LYS A 298 9.33 -3.75 -4.61
N GLY A 299 9.75 -4.93 -5.01
CA GLY A 299 9.89 -6.11 -4.14
C GLY A 299 11.32 -6.64 -4.11
N GLY A 300 11.65 -7.42 -3.08
CA GLY A 300 12.89 -8.19 -3.00
C GLY A 300 12.88 -9.44 -3.88
N ASP A 301 13.58 -10.48 -3.47
CA ASP A 301 13.56 -11.79 -4.14
C ASP A 301 12.20 -12.48 -3.94
N HIS A 302 11.81 -13.33 -4.89
CA HIS A 302 10.58 -14.11 -4.82
C HIS A 302 9.28 -13.28 -4.66
N CYS A 303 9.22 -12.08 -5.25
CA CYS A 303 8.04 -11.22 -5.20
C CYS A 303 7.12 -11.36 -6.44
N PHE A 304 5.91 -10.80 -6.36
CA PHE A 304 4.93 -10.75 -7.46
C PHE A 304 4.55 -12.15 -7.98
N GLY A 305 4.14 -13.05 -7.08
CA GLY A 305 3.68 -14.38 -7.47
C GLY A 305 4.82 -15.30 -7.91
N ALA A 306 5.98 -15.24 -7.26
CA ALA A 306 7.14 -16.10 -7.54
C ALA A 306 7.08 -17.48 -6.88
N GLU A 307 7.88 -18.43 -7.41
CA GLU A 307 8.13 -19.83 -6.97
C GLU A 307 7.30 -20.96 -7.63
N SER A 308 7.52 -22.20 -7.18
CA SER A 308 6.86 -23.39 -7.72
C SER A 308 5.35 -23.35 -7.49
N MET A 309 4.59 -23.51 -8.59
CA MET A 309 3.12 -23.47 -8.62
C MET A 309 2.49 -22.09 -8.38
N SER A 310 3.29 -21.02 -8.34
CA SER A 310 2.78 -19.65 -8.24
C SER A 310 2.28 -19.11 -9.59
N SER A 311 1.49 -18.04 -9.55
CA SER A 311 1.07 -17.35 -10.77
C SER A 311 1.14 -15.83 -10.63
N ALA A 312 1.88 -15.19 -11.52
CA ALA A 312 1.77 -13.76 -11.80
C ALA A 312 0.68 -13.56 -12.86
N SER A 313 -0.57 -13.43 -12.43
CA SER A 313 -1.74 -13.27 -13.32
C SER A 313 -2.23 -11.82 -13.41
N GLY A 314 -1.65 -10.92 -12.64
CA GLY A 314 -2.02 -9.51 -12.53
C GLY A 314 -1.50 -8.61 -13.65
N ILE A 315 -1.63 -7.31 -13.42
CA ILE A 315 -1.09 -6.24 -14.29
C ILE A 315 0.04 -5.55 -13.53
N PHE A 316 1.26 -5.59 -14.06
CA PHE A 316 2.46 -5.03 -13.47
C PHE A 316 2.97 -3.92 -14.40
N ILE A 317 3.10 -2.69 -13.90
CA ILE A 317 3.53 -1.52 -14.67
C ILE A 317 4.66 -0.84 -13.92
N GLU A 318 5.85 -0.78 -14.52
CA GLU A 318 7.03 -0.13 -13.93
C GLU A 318 7.44 -0.73 -12.58
N CYS A 319 7.17 -2.02 -12.36
CA CYS A 319 7.54 -2.73 -11.14
C CYS A 319 9.00 -3.23 -11.19
N GLU A 320 9.66 -3.27 -10.03
CA GLU A 320 11.00 -3.84 -9.85
C GLU A 320 10.93 -5.01 -8.87
N GLY A 321 11.48 -6.16 -9.25
CA GLY A 321 11.62 -7.33 -8.38
C GLY A 321 13.04 -7.89 -8.44
N GLY A 322 13.44 -8.56 -7.36
CA GLY A 322 14.70 -9.30 -7.28
C GLY A 322 14.69 -10.60 -8.09
N ALA A 323 15.47 -11.59 -7.66
CA ALA A 323 15.49 -12.91 -8.28
C ALA A 323 14.13 -13.60 -8.15
N TYR A 324 13.78 -14.41 -9.16
CA TYR A 324 12.54 -15.18 -9.26
C TYR A 324 11.25 -14.36 -9.32
N ALA A 325 11.30 -13.04 -9.53
CA ALA A 325 10.11 -12.20 -9.54
C ALA A 325 9.16 -12.48 -10.72
N PHE A 326 7.90 -12.04 -10.60
CA PHE A 326 6.88 -12.09 -11.67
C PHE A 326 6.62 -13.51 -12.20
N GLY A 327 6.29 -14.45 -11.31
CA GLY A 327 6.08 -15.85 -11.70
C GLY A 327 7.38 -16.62 -11.97
N GLY A 328 8.54 -16.07 -11.61
CA GLY A 328 9.84 -16.65 -11.90
C GLY A 328 10.10 -18.04 -11.29
N GLY A 329 11.17 -18.68 -11.75
CA GLY A 329 11.52 -20.07 -11.43
C GLY A 329 10.61 -21.07 -12.14
N TYR A 330 9.78 -21.78 -11.38
CA TYR A 330 8.80 -22.77 -11.87
C TYR A 330 7.38 -22.22 -11.96
N GLY A 331 7.18 -20.95 -11.63
CA GLY A 331 5.88 -20.30 -11.66
C GLY A 331 5.38 -20.02 -13.07
N SER A 332 4.18 -19.46 -13.15
CA SER A 332 3.56 -19.04 -14.41
C SER A 332 3.37 -17.53 -14.47
N LEU A 333 3.71 -16.92 -15.60
CA LEU A 333 3.34 -15.55 -15.93
C LEU A 333 2.19 -15.58 -16.94
N THR A 334 0.98 -15.33 -16.44
CA THR A 334 -0.26 -15.31 -17.25
C THR A 334 -0.81 -13.90 -17.43
N GLY A 335 -0.31 -12.94 -16.65
CA GLY A 335 -0.72 -11.54 -16.64
C GLY A 335 0.00 -10.65 -17.65
N ILE A 336 0.05 -9.34 -17.36
CA ILE A 336 0.69 -8.33 -18.21
C ILE A 336 1.80 -7.64 -17.43
N CYS A 337 3.04 -7.71 -17.92
CA CYS A 337 4.16 -6.92 -17.43
C CYS A 337 4.51 -5.81 -18.44
N ARG A 338 4.54 -4.55 -18.02
CA ARG A 338 4.98 -3.42 -18.83
C ARG A 338 6.10 -2.65 -18.15
N ARG A 339 7.22 -2.46 -18.82
CA ARG A 339 8.39 -1.71 -18.30
C ARG A 339 8.87 -2.22 -16.93
N CYS A 340 8.74 -3.52 -16.68
CA CYS A 340 9.14 -4.13 -15.41
C CYS A 340 10.60 -4.59 -15.44
N ILE A 341 11.25 -4.60 -14.29
CA ILE A 341 12.63 -5.07 -14.11
C ILE A 341 12.60 -6.25 -13.14
N GLY A 342 13.14 -7.39 -13.55
CA GLY A 342 13.32 -8.57 -12.70
C GLY A 342 14.79 -8.96 -12.62
N GLY A 343 15.20 -9.54 -11.51
CA GLY A 343 16.51 -10.20 -11.36
C GLY A 343 16.58 -11.52 -12.12
N ASP A 344 17.49 -12.39 -11.69
CA ASP A 344 17.66 -13.72 -12.30
C ASP A 344 16.39 -14.57 -12.14
N TYR A 345 16.12 -15.45 -13.09
CA TYR A 345 14.97 -16.36 -13.15
C TYR A 345 13.60 -15.68 -13.15
N SER A 346 13.52 -14.39 -13.51
CA SER A 346 12.27 -13.63 -13.48
C SER A 346 11.40 -13.83 -14.72
N PHE A 347 10.15 -13.37 -14.65
CA PHE A 347 9.18 -13.41 -15.75
C PHE A 347 8.79 -14.83 -16.18
N GLY A 348 8.39 -15.67 -15.23
CA GLY A 348 7.76 -16.96 -15.53
C GLY A 348 8.75 -18.10 -15.82
N GLY A 349 8.43 -19.30 -15.32
CA GLY A 349 8.84 -20.55 -15.96
C GLY A 349 7.95 -20.87 -17.18
N VAL A 350 6.65 -20.64 -17.06
CA VAL A 350 5.69 -20.71 -18.18
C VAL A 350 5.12 -19.31 -18.43
N ILE A 351 5.34 -18.75 -19.62
CA ILE A 351 4.69 -17.49 -20.01
C ILE A 351 3.55 -17.79 -20.96
N SER A 352 2.34 -17.38 -20.58
CA SER A 352 1.18 -17.28 -21.47
C SER A 352 0.59 -15.86 -21.53
N GLY A 353 1.12 -14.95 -20.70
CA GLY A 353 0.77 -13.53 -20.68
C GLY A 353 1.59 -12.67 -21.65
N THR A 354 1.63 -11.37 -21.39
CA THR A 354 2.34 -10.37 -22.21
C THR A 354 3.43 -9.69 -21.39
N CYS A 355 4.67 -9.65 -21.91
CA CYS A 355 5.74 -8.79 -21.43
C CYS A 355 6.04 -7.73 -22.49
N GLU A 356 6.06 -6.46 -22.09
CA GLU A 356 6.34 -5.31 -22.96
C GLU A 356 7.40 -4.41 -22.31
N ASP A 357 8.52 -4.15 -22.99
CA ASP A 357 9.64 -3.34 -22.49
C ASP A 357 10.23 -3.83 -21.16
N CYS A 358 10.13 -5.12 -20.85
CA CYS A 358 10.64 -5.71 -19.62
C CYS A 358 12.14 -6.06 -19.71
N VAL A 359 12.84 -5.99 -18.57
CA VAL A 359 14.26 -6.38 -18.46
C VAL A 359 14.42 -7.46 -17.39
N GLY A 360 15.03 -8.59 -17.75
CA GLY A 360 15.32 -9.70 -16.83
C GLY A 360 16.82 -10.00 -16.71
N GLY A 361 17.22 -10.63 -15.60
CA GLY A 361 18.56 -11.18 -15.37
C GLY A 361 18.79 -12.52 -16.07
N ASP A 362 19.74 -13.32 -15.57
CA ASP A 362 20.01 -14.68 -16.05
C ASP A 362 18.73 -15.54 -16.01
N TYR A 363 18.52 -16.43 -16.97
CA TYR A 363 17.39 -17.38 -17.04
C TYR A 363 15.99 -16.77 -17.01
N SER A 364 15.85 -15.47 -17.32
CA SER A 364 14.55 -14.80 -17.36
C SER A 364 13.76 -15.15 -18.63
N PHE A 365 12.45 -14.93 -18.57
CA PHE A 365 11.50 -15.16 -19.67
C PHE A 365 11.35 -16.65 -20.08
N GLY A 366 11.20 -17.58 -19.13
CA GLY A 366 11.02 -19.01 -19.41
C GLY A 366 11.61 -19.98 -18.38
N GLY A 367 12.36 -19.49 -17.39
CA GLY A 367 12.82 -20.28 -16.24
C GLY A 367 13.95 -21.29 -16.52
N GLN A 368 14.38 -21.98 -15.47
CA GLN A 368 15.63 -22.76 -15.41
C GLN A 368 15.61 -24.09 -16.19
N ASP A 369 14.44 -24.72 -16.32
CA ASP A 369 14.39 -26.15 -16.67
C ASP A 369 14.11 -26.43 -18.15
N GLY A 370 13.73 -25.43 -18.93
CA GLY A 370 13.63 -25.54 -20.39
C GLY A 370 12.66 -26.59 -20.93
N GLU A 371 11.81 -27.18 -20.09
CA GLU A 371 10.70 -28.05 -20.53
C GLU A 371 9.38 -27.29 -20.71
N THR A 372 9.34 -26.02 -20.32
CA THR A 372 8.13 -25.21 -20.25
C THR A 372 7.82 -24.54 -21.58
N THR A 373 6.66 -24.84 -22.14
CA THR A 373 6.17 -24.17 -23.35
C THR A 373 5.80 -22.73 -23.06
N THR A 374 6.53 -21.81 -23.67
CA THR A 374 6.24 -20.37 -23.60
C THR A 374 5.33 -19.98 -24.76
N ALA A 375 4.07 -19.63 -24.48
CA ALA A 375 3.06 -19.26 -25.49
C ALA A 375 2.68 -17.77 -25.45
N GLY A 376 3.30 -16.98 -24.56
CA GLY A 376 3.02 -15.56 -24.35
C GLY A 376 3.58 -14.63 -25.42
N GLU A 377 3.41 -13.33 -25.20
CA GLU A 377 3.90 -12.27 -26.06
C GLU A 377 5.08 -11.55 -25.39
N LEU A 378 6.21 -11.49 -26.06
CA LEU A 378 7.40 -10.75 -25.63
C LEU A 378 7.63 -9.61 -26.62
N ILE A 379 7.53 -8.37 -26.14
CA ILE A 379 7.59 -7.17 -26.98
C ILE A 379 8.67 -6.25 -26.42
N ARG A 380 9.75 -6.02 -27.16
CA ARG A 380 10.88 -5.16 -26.77
C ARG A 380 11.51 -5.54 -25.42
N CYS A 381 11.45 -6.82 -25.07
CA CYS A 381 12.04 -7.33 -23.84
C CYS A 381 13.56 -7.50 -23.98
N ARG A 382 14.28 -7.39 -22.87
CA ARG A 382 15.72 -7.61 -22.81
C ARG A 382 16.10 -8.61 -21.72
N SER A 383 16.93 -9.59 -22.04
CA SER A 383 17.66 -10.39 -21.04
C SER A 383 19.10 -9.89 -20.95
N LEU A 384 19.55 -9.52 -19.76
CA LEU A 384 20.92 -9.07 -19.50
C LEU A 384 21.89 -10.23 -19.20
N GLY A 385 21.36 -11.45 -19.18
CA GLY A 385 22.05 -12.63 -18.71
C GLY A 385 21.76 -13.89 -19.52
N ARG A 386 22.34 -15.01 -19.10
CA ARG A 386 22.21 -16.36 -19.69
C ARG A 386 20.77 -16.75 -19.93
N SER A 387 20.27 -16.64 -21.15
CA SER A 387 18.89 -17.03 -21.48
C SER A 387 18.77 -18.49 -21.94
N ASP A 388 19.23 -19.46 -21.13
CA ASP A 388 19.03 -20.89 -21.44
C ASP A 388 17.54 -21.31 -21.34
N GLY A 389 16.70 -20.44 -20.76
CA GLY A 389 15.30 -20.71 -20.45
C GLY A 389 14.32 -20.63 -21.61
N ILE A 390 14.69 -20.03 -22.75
CA ILE A 390 13.78 -19.95 -23.92
C ILE A 390 13.91 -21.22 -24.75
N LYS A 391 13.42 -22.32 -24.22
CA LYS A 391 13.20 -23.55 -24.99
C LYS A 391 11.71 -23.65 -25.33
N ASN A 392 11.39 -24.21 -26.50
CA ASN A 392 10.01 -24.47 -26.89
C ASN A 392 9.09 -23.22 -26.91
N PHE A 393 9.65 -22.05 -27.23
CA PHE A 393 8.84 -20.86 -27.45
C PHE A 393 7.86 -21.10 -28.61
N LYS A 394 6.58 -20.83 -28.39
CA LYS A 394 5.44 -20.97 -29.32
C LYS A 394 4.65 -19.66 -29.47
N GLY A 395 5.08 -18.60 -28.78
CA GLY A 395 4.39 -17.32 -28.71
C GLY A 395 4.81 -16.31 -29.77
N LEU A 396 4.64 -15.03 -29.46
CA LEU A 396 5.04 -13.88 -30.27
C LEU A 396 6.24 -13.17 -29.65
N MET A 397 7.31 -12.95 -30.41
CA MET A 397 8.46 -12.15 -29.99
C MET A 397 8.66 -10.99 -30.98
N VAL A 398 8.68 -9.75 -30.50
CA VAL A 398 8.83 -8.55 -31.34
C VAL A 398 9.84 -7.59 -30.75
N GLY A 399 10.96 -7.34 -31.44
CA GLY A 399 11.90 -6.31 -31.03
C GLY A 399 12.71 -6.64 -29.77
N CYS A 400 12.78 -7.91 -29.38
CA CYS A 400 13.46 -8.31 -28.15
C CYS A 400 14.98 -8.44 -28.36
N HIS A 401 15.75 -8.31 -27.28
CA HIS A 401 17.20 -8.50 -27.27
C HIS A 401 17.62 -9.50 -26.19
N PHE A 402 18.12 -10.66 -26.59
CA PHE A 402 18.60 -11.67 -25.66
C PHE A 402 20.10 -11.89 -25.84
N GLU A 403 20.86 -11.57 -24.79
CA GLU A 403 22.30 -11.83 -24.69
C GLU A 403 22.48 -13.26 -24.14
N THR A 404 22.52 -14.25 -25.03
CA THR A 404 22.62 -15.67 -24.65
C THR A 404 24.07 -16.04 -24.45
N VAL A 405 24.54 -16.28 -23.22
CA VAL A 405 25.82 -16.96 -23.00
C VAL A 405 25.55 -18.46 -22.92
N VAL A 406 25.94 -19.20 -23.96
CA VAL A 406 25.82 -20.66 -23.96
C VAL A 406 27.05 -21.21 -23.24
N VAL A 407 26.84 -21.83 -22.08
CA VAL A 407 27.90 -22.55 -21.34
C VAL A 407 27.47 -24.01 -21.20
N GLY A 408 28.02 -24.89 -22.03
CA GLY A 408 27.80 -26.35 -21.95
C GLY A 408 26.83 -26.96 -22.97
N LYS A 409 26.51 -28.26 -22.83
CA LYS A 409 25.76 -29.08 -23.81
C LYS A 409 24.29 -28.69 -24.03
N HIS A 410 23.85 -27.51 -23.62
CA HIS A 410 22.46 -27.08 -23.73
C HIS A 410 22.23 -26.35 -25.05
N THR A 411 21.42 -26.95 -25.91
CA THR A 411 20.92 -26.33 -27.13
C THR A 411 19.80 -25.35 -26.81
N VAL A 412 19.92 -24.11 -27.28
CA VAL A 412 18.83 -23.13 -27.28
C VAL A 412 17.88 -23.52 -28.40
N GLU A 413 16.75 -24.14 -28.06
CA GLU A 413 15.70 -24.53 -29.02
C GLU A 413 14.64 -23.43 -29.14
N ILE A 414 14.90 -22.49 -30.04
CA ILE A 414 13.93 -21.47 -30.41
C ILE A 414 13.06 -22.00 -31.55
N GLY A 415 11.75 -22.08 -31.32
CA GLY A 415 10.77 -22.32 -32.39
C GLY A 415 10.00 -23.62 -32.27
N GLY A 416 9.30 -23.84 -31.16
CA GLY A 416 8.21 -24.81 -31.14
C GLY A 416 7.16 -24.44 -32.21
N THR A 417 6.40 -25.43 -32.69
CA THR A 417 5.36 -25.19 -33.70
C THR A 417 4.43 -24.04 -33.28
N GLY A 418 4.39 -22.98 -34.09
CA GLY A 418 3.56 -21.79 -33.86
C GLY A 418 4.32 -20.50 -33.51
N ALA A 419 5.63 -20.57 -33.23
CA ALA A 419 6.42 -19.39 -32.87
C ALA A 419 6.48 -18.33 -33.98
N LYS A 420 6.38 -17.05 -33.59
CA LYS A 420 6.53 -15.90 -34.49
C LYS A 420 7.53 -14.91 -33.89
N ILE A 421 8.61 -14.61 -34.62
CA ILE A 421 9.71 -13.75 -34.16
C ILE A 421 9.97 -12.65 -35.19
N PHE A 422 9.89 -11.39 -34.75
CA PHE A 422 10.02 -10.22 -35.60
C PHE A 422 11.01 -9.23 -34.99
N HIS A 423 11.93 -8.69 -35.80
CA HIS A 423 12.81 -7.58 -35.39
C HIS A 423 13.63 -7.82 -34.12
N SER A 424 13.87 -9.07 -33.74
CA SER A 424 14.58 -9.40 -32.51
C SER A 424 16.08 -9.63 -32.76
N ILE A 425 16.89 -9.43 -31.73
CA ILE A 425 18.32 -9.74 -31.71
C ILE A 425 18.53 -10.90 -30.74
N LEU A 426 19.12 -11.98 -31.25
CA LEU A 426 19.54 -13.13 -30.47
C LEU A 426 21.05 -13.26 -30.62
N GLU A 427 21.77 -12.90 -29.57
CA GLU A 427 23.23 -12.99 -29.56
C GLU A 427 23.67 -14.25 -28.83
N ALA A 428 24.51 -15.06 -29.46
CA ALA A 428 25.18 -16.19 -28.82
C ALA A 428 26.60 -15.77 -28.43
N ILE A 429 26.93 -15.90 -27.16
CA ILE A 429 28.28 -15.76 -26.61
C ILE A 429 28.77 -17.18 -26.33
N THR A 430 29.69 -17.66 -27.14
CA THR A 430 30.33 -18.97 -26.97
C THR A 430 31.54 -18.83 -26.06
N ASP A 431 31.66 -19.71 -25.07
CA ASP A 431 32.79 -19.80 -24.14
C ASP A 431 34.02 -20.56 -24.69
N GLY A 432 33.99 -20.96 -25.97
CA GLY A 432 35.10 -21.61 -26.67
C GLY A 432 34.87 -23.09 -27.00
N ASP A 433 33.77 -23.68 -26.54
CA ASP A 433 33.33 -25.01 -26.95
C ASP A 433 32.43 -24.95 -28.20
N THR A 434 32.39 -26.04 -28.98
CA THR A 434 31.57 -26.16 -30.20
C THR A 434 30.09 -26.21 -29.85
N HIS A 435 29.48 -25.04 -29.66
CA HIS A 435 28.05 -24.90 -29.45
C HIS A 435 27.36 -24.61 -30.79
N SER A 436 26.31 -25.37 -31.06
CA SER A 436 25.40 -25.13 -32.17
C SER A 436 24.06 -24.71 -31.60
N VAL A 437 23.52 -23.57 -32.01
CA VAL A 437 22.09 -23.28 -31.82
C VAL A 437 21.33 -24.25 -32.72
N TYR A 438 20.66 -25.21 -32.10
CA TYR A 438 19.91 -26.24 -32.80
C TYR A 438 18.45 -25.85 -32.77
N ALA A 439 17.86 -25.67 -33.95
CA ALA A 439 16.49 -25.24 -34.09
C ALA A 439 15.71 -26.29 -34.93
N PRO A 440 15.51 -27.51 -34.37
CA PRO A 440 15.03 -28.68 -35.11
C PRO A 440 13.62 -28.52 -35.68
N SER A 441 12.81 -27.67 -35.05
CA SER A 441 11.39 -27.44 -35.39
C SER A 441 11.10 -26.15 -36.16
N LEU A 442 12.14 -25.44 -36.64
CA LEU A 442 11.97 -24.20 -37.44
C LEU A 442 11.19 -24.40 -38.74
N GLN A 443 10.92 -25.63 -39.18
CA GLN A 443 10.01 -25.89 -40.31
C GLN A 443 8.64 -25.21 -40.15
N THR A 444 8.28 -24.73 -38.95
CA THR A 444 6.98 -24.09 -38.66
C THR A 444 7.05 -22.74 -37.95
N ALA A 445 8.23 -22.15 -37.73
CA ALA A 445 8.38 -20.84 -37.10
C ALA A 445 8.52 -19.73 -38.16
N LEU A 446 7.90 -18.57 -37.92
CA LEU A 446 8.05 -17.39 -38.78
C LEU A 446 9.07 -16.43 -38.16
N VAL A 447 10.24 -16.30 -38.77
CA VAL A 447 11.30 -15.37 -38.35
C VAL A 447 11.48 -14.29 -39.41
N VAL A 448 11.29 -13.02 -39.05
CA VAL A 448 11.35 -11.88 -39.98
C VAL A 448 12.25 -10.78 -39.42
N ASN A 449 13.17 -10.28 -40.24
CA ASN A 449 14.05 -9.13 -39.94
C ASN A 449 14.77 -9.22 -38.58
N SER A 450 15.16 -10.40 -38.15
CA SER A 450 15.82 -10.62 -36.86
C SER A 450 17.32 -10.83 -37.06
N HIS A 451 18.14 -10.32 -36.13
CA HIS A 451 19.59 -10.51 -36.14
C HIS A 451 19.96 -11.74 -35.31
N LEU A 452 20.86 -12.53 -35.88
CA LEU A 452 21.28 -13.83 -35.40
C LEU A 452 22.82 -13.85 -35.44
N SER A 453 23.49 -13.77 -34.29
CA SER A 453 24.96 -13.64 -34.25
C SER A 453 25.72 -14.99 -34.38
N ASN A 454 27.05 -14.92 -34.47
CA ASN A 454 27.96 -16.00 -34.88
C ASN A 454 27.79 -17.33 -34.12
N GLY A 455 27.80 -18.46 -34.84
CA GLY A 455 27.76 -19.83 -34.28
C GLY A 455 26.51 -20.64 -34.62
N MET A 456 25.54 -20.06 -35.34
CA MET A 456 24.32 -20.77 -35.72
C MET A 456 24.48 -21.55 -37.03
N HIS A 457 24.73 -22.85 -36.92
CA HIS A 457 24.74 -23.78 -38.05
C HIS A 457 23.37 -24.48 -38.15
N ASN A 458 22.79 -24.53 -39.36
CA ASN A 458 21.50 -25.13 -39.75
C ASN A 458 20.23 -24.32 -39.43
N ILE A 459 20.00 -23.26 -40.21
CA ILE A 459 18.67 -22.65 -40.34
C ILE A 459 18.03 -23.16 -41.64
N ASN A 460 17.14 -24.14 -41.54
CA ASN A 460 16.22 -24.50 -42.62
C ASN A 460 15.02 -23.52 -42.61
N ASN A 461 15.23 -22.27 -43.03
CA ASN A 461 14.15 -21.26 -43.09
C ASN A 461 13.56 -21.14 -44.51
N THR A 462 12.23 -21.10 -44.60
CA THR A 462 11.48 -20.38 -45.63
C THR A 462 11.50 -18.88 -45.31
N CYS A 463 12.59 -18.20 -45.63
CA CYS A 463 12.67 -16.74 -45.49
C CYS A 463 11.82 -16.05 -46.58
N PHE A 464 10.74 -15.37 -46.19
CA PHE A 464 10.03 -14.41 -47.05
C PHE A 464 10.54 -13.00 -46.75
N GLY A 465 11.61 -12.57 -47.44
CA GLY A 465 12.13 -11.22 -47.34
C GLY A 465 13.65 -11.12 -47.48
N SER A 466 14.12 -10.14 -48.24
CA SER A 466 15.51 -9.97 -48.67
C SER A 466 16.43 -9.40 -47.58
N SER A 467 16.98 -10.26 -46.70
CA SER A 467 18.32 -10.14 -46.10
C SER A 467 18.47 -11.01 -44.84
N CYS A 468 18.65 -12.32 -44.99
CA CYS A 468 19.36 -13.11 -43.97
C CYS A 468 20.85 -13.03 -44.32
N ASN A 469 21.53 -11.97 -43.88
CA ASN A 469 22.95 -11.81 -44.13
C ASN A 469 23.73 -12.51 -43.02
N THR A 470 24.14 -13.75 -43.25
CA THR A 470 24.97 -14.54 -42.32
C THR A 470 26.47 -14.24 -42.45
N SER A 471 26.86 -13.23 -43.23
CA SER A 471 28.26 -12.84 -43.39
C SER A 471 28.48 -11.35 -43.12
N MET A 472 29.31 -11.04 -42.12
CA MET A 472 29.95 -9.72 -42.03
C MET A 472 30.91 -9.52 -43.21
N PRO A 473 31.03 -8.30 -43.76
CA PRO A 473 32.07 -7.99 -44.75
C PRO A 473 33.45 -8.17 -44.11
N THR A 474 34.32 -8.94 -44.77
CA THR A 474 35.73 -9.06 -44.36
C THR A 474 36.40 -7.69 -44.37
N PRO A 475 37.17 -7.32 -43.33
CA PRO A 475 37.92 -6.07 -43.35
C PRO A 475 38.94 -6.11 -44.51
N PRO A 476 39.18 -4.97 -45.18
CA PRO A 476 40.12 -4.94 -46.30
C PRO A 476 41.53 -5.32 -45.83
N PRO A 477 42.32 -6.01 -46.69
CA PRO A 477 43.67 -6.43 -46.33
C PRO A 477 44.53 -5.20 -46.01
N GLN A 478 45.34 -5.33 -44.95
CA GLN A 478 46.25 -4.28 -44.45
C GLN A 478 47.25 -3.82 -45.51
#